data_AF-A0A6A2FSF1-F1
#
_entry.id   AF-A0A6A2FSF1-F1
#
_cell.length_a   1.000
_cell.length_b   1.000
_cell.length_c   1.000
_cell.angle_alpha   90.00
_cell.angle_beta   90.00
_cell.angle_gamma   90.00
#
_symmetry.space_group_name_H-M   'P 1'
#
loop_
_entity.id
_entity.type
_entity.pdbx_description
1 polymer ?
#
loop_
_entity_poly.entity_id
_entity_poly.type
_entity_poly.pdbx_seq_one_letter_code
_entity_poly.pdbx_strand_id
1 'polypeptide(L)'
;MMEQFFSSQNNWAGLLLRVTIAVVLFPHGAQKLLGWFGGFGFDGTMQYFTQTVKLPYIIGLLVILIEFFAPIALVLGVGSKILAAVIAILFVGIMLTSHLNFGFFMNWMGNQAGEGLEYFLLAIGASLALMLNGSGKFAIDNMIVAALK
;
A
#
# COMPACT_ATOMS: atom_id res chain seq x y z
N MET A 1 -2.51 -6.49 24.76
CA MET A 1 -1.66 -6.66 23.55
C MET A 1 -2.46 -6.43 22.27
N MET A 2 -3.59 -7.11 22.06
CA MET A 2 -4.42 -6.94 20.85
C MET A 2 -5.00 -5.53 20.70
N GLU A 3 -5.40 -4.88 21.80
CA GLU A 3 -5.91 -3.50 21.80
C GLU A 3 -4.95 -2.48 21.20
N GLN A 4 -3.62 -2.66 21.30
CA GLN A 4 -2.66 -1.71 20.75
C GLN A 4 -2.62 -1.73 19.22
N PHE A 5 -2.95 -2.86 18.60
CA PHE A 5 -2.98 -3.02 17.15
C PHE A 5 -4.25 -2.45 16.51
N PHE A 6 -5.34 -2.38 17.28
CA PHE A 6 -6.63 -1.85 16.84
C PHE A 6 -6.97 -0.48 17.44
N SER A 7 -6.14 0.04 18.34
CA SER A 7 -6.36 1.36 18.94
C SER A 7 -6.35 2.46 17.89
N SER A 8 -7.34 3.34 17.97
CA SER A 8 -7.59 4.35 16.97
C SER A 8 -8.07 5.63 17.63
N GLN A 9 -7.56 6.77 17.16
CA GLN A 9 -8.13 8.06 17.51
C GLN A 9 -9.41 8.28 16.69
N ASN A 10 -10.49 8.71 17.33
CA ASN A 10 -11.75 9.00 16.63
C ASN A 10 -11.71 10.35 15.88
N ASN A 11 -10.82 10.45 14.88
CA ASN A 11 -10.56 11.67 14.12
C ASN A 11 -10.78 11.47 12.61
N TRP A 12 -10.79 12.59 11.88
CA TRP A 12 -10.87 12.60 10.42
C TRP A 12 -9.56 12.22 9.73
N ALA A 13 -8.41 12.44 10.39
CA ALA A 13 -7.10 12.18 9.81
C ALA A 13 -6.92 10.69 9.44
N GLY A 14 -7.27 9.75 10.34
CA GLY A 14 -7.18 8.32 10.06
C GLY A 14 -8.07 7.90 8.88
N LEU A 15 -9.29 8.46 8.77
CA LEU A 15 -10.19 8.23 7.64
C LEU A 15 -9.60 8.74 6.32
N LEU A 16 -9.10 9.98 6.30
CA LEU A 16 -8.54 10.57 5.09
C LEU A 16 -7.28 9.82 4.65
N LEU A 17 -6.41 9.44 5.58
CA LEU A 17 -5.21 8.66 5.29
C LEU A 17 -5.55 7.30 4.70
N ARG A 18 -6.43 6.51 5.33
CA ARG A 18 -6.76 5.16 4.84
C ARG A 18 -7.44 5.19 3.48
N VAL A 19 -8.37 6.12 3.24
CA VAL A 19 -9.05 6.25 1.94
C VAL A 19 -8.07 6.72 0.87
N THR A 20 -7.22 7.70 1.16
CA THR A 20 -6.26 8.22 0.18
C THR A 20 -5.24 7.17 -0.23
N ILE A 21 -4.63 6.48 0.75
CA ILE A 21 -3.71 5.37 0.49
C ILE A 21 -4.41 4.29 -0.34
N ALA A 22 -5.66 3.96 0.00
CA ALA A 22 -6.39 2.92 -0.69
C ALA A 22 -6.73 3.26 -2.15
N VAL A 23 -7.21 4.49 -2.40
CA VAL A 23 -7.56 4.97 -3.76
C VAL A 23 -6.33 4.98 -4.66
N VAL A 24 -5.17 5.32 -4.10
CA VAL A 24 -3.92 5.37 -4.83
C VAL A 24 -3.35 3.96 -5.08
N LEU A 25 -3.42 3.07 -4.09
CA LEU A 25 -2.82 1.73 -4.18
C LEU A 25 -3.67 0.73 -4.99
N PHE A 26 -5.00 0.80 -4.86
CA PHE A 26 -5.92 -0.19 -5.46
C PHE A 26 -5.80 -0.32 -6.98
N PRO A 27 -5.69 0.77 -7.78
CA PRO A 27 -5.50 0.66 -9.22
C PRO A 27 -4.28 -0.19 -9.59
N HIS A 28 -3.18 -0.07 -8.85
CA HIS A 28 -1.97 -0.87 -9.10
C HIS A 28 -2.18 -2.36 -8.78
N GLY A 29 -2.84 -2.67 -7.67
CA GLY A 29 -3.24 -4.03 -7.35
C GLY A 29 -4.18 -4.63 -8.39
N ALA A 30 -5.16 -3.86 -8.88
CA ALA A 30 -6.11 -4.29 -9.89
C ALA A 30 -5.46 -4.49 -11.27
N GLN A 31 -4.50 -3.64 -11.65
CA GLN A 31 -3.66 -3.84 -12.84
C GLN A 31 -2.91 -5.18 -12.76
N LYS A 32 -2.32 -5.46 -11.60
CA LYS A 32 -1.47 -6.62 -11.38
C LYS A 32 -2.24 -7.93 -11.23
N LEU A 33 -3.39 -7.91 -10.57
CA LEU A 33 -4.17 -9.13 -10.32
C LEU A 33 -5.17 -9.40 -11.46
N LEU A 34 -5.92 -8.38 -11.87
CA LEU A 34 -7.10 -8.52 -12.75
C LEU A 34 -6.86 -8.01 -14.18
N GLY A 35 -5.74 -7.33 -14.45
CA GLY A 35 -5.47 -6.72 -15.75
C GLY A 35 -6.33 -5.47 -16.03
N TRP A 36 -6.94 -4.90 -14.99
CA TRP A 36 -7.73 -3.68 -15.13
C TRP A 36 -6.84 -2.50 -15.54
N PHE A 37 -7.44 -1.44 -16.07
CA PHE A 37 -6.73 -0.20 -16.45
C PHE A 37 -5.55 -0.44 -17.41
N GLY A 38 -5.66 -1.45 -18.29
CA GLY A 38 -4.60 -1.83 -19.23
C GLY A 38 -3.40 -2.54 -18.60
N GLY A 39 -3.54 -3.06 -17.38
CA GLY A 39 -2.49 -3.81 -16.70
C GLY A 39 -2.26 -5.21 -17.27
N PHE A 40 -1.13 -5.82 -16.92
CA PHE A 40 -0.70 -7.12 -17.45
C PHE A 40 -1.46 -8.33 -16.87
N GLY A 41 -2.29 -8.13 -15.85
CA GLY A 41 -2.94 -9.22 -15.13
C GLY A 41 -1.94 -10.10 -14.38
N PHE A 42 -2.45 -11.14 -13.71
CA PHE A 42 -1.64 -11.95 -12.79
C PHE A 42 -0.45 -12.60 -13.48
N ASP A 43 -0.69 -13.33 -14.58
CA ASP A 43 0.36 -14.10 -15.27
C ASP A 43 1.46 -13.20 -15.84
N GLY A 44 1.07 -12.11 -16.53
CA GLY A 44 2.01 -11.15 -17.10
C GLY A 44 2.82 -10.41 -16.02
N THR A 45 2.18 -10.06 -14.90
CA THR A 45 2.86 -9.42 -13.77
C THR A 45 3.84 -10.38 -13.10
N MET A 46 3.45 -11.64 -12.85
CA MET A 46 4.32 -12.64 -12.25
C MET A 46 5.50 -12.99 -13.16
N GLN A 47 5.28 -13.03 -14.47
CA GLN A 47 6.36 -13.19 -15.44
C GLN A 47 7.34 -12.01 -15.34
N TYR A 48 6.86 -10.77 -15.34
CA TYR A 48 7.71 -9.59 -15.18
C TYR A 48 8.49 -9.60 -13.86
N PHE A 49 7.83 -9.89 -12.74
CA PHE A 49 8.47 -9.93 -11.42
C PHE A 49 9.56 -11.01 -11.35
N THR A 50 9.30 -12.21 -11.83
CA THR A 50 10.26 -13.32 -11.71
C THR A 50 11.35 -13.29 -12.78
N GLN A 51 11.04 -12.86 -14.00
CA GLN A 51 11.97 -12.90 -15.14
C GLN A 51 12.73 -11.59 -15.34
N THR A 52 12.12 -10.43 -15.07
CA THR A 52 12.76 -9.12 -15.29
C THR A 52 13.33 -8.57 -13.98
N VAL A 53 12.48 -8.42 -12.95
CA VAL A 53 12.88 -7.87 -11.64
C VAL A 53 13.65 -8.90 -10.80
N LYS A 54 13.58 -10.19 -11.18
CA LYS A 54 14.23 -11.32 -10.49
C LYS A 54 13.77 -11.50 -9.04
N LEU A 55 12.51 -11.16 -8.74
CA LEU A 55 11.92 -11.43 -7.43
C LEU A 55 11.66 -12.93 -7.24
N PRO A 56 11.86 -13.47 -6.01
CA PRO A 56 11.34 -14.79 -5.68
C PRO A 56 9.82 -14.82 -5.88
N TYR A 57 9.29 -15.93 -6.41
CA TYR A 57 7.88 -16.06 -6.75
C TYR A 57 6.95 -15.68 -5.59
N ILE A 58 7.25 -16.15 -4.38
CA ILE A 58 6.44 -15.86 -3.19
C ILE A 58 6.39 -14.37 -2.86
N ILE A 59 7.48 -13.63 -3.10
CA ILE A 59 7.53 -12.18 -2.87
C ILE A 59 6.68 -11.47 -3.92
N GLY A 60 6.81 -11.84 -5.19
CA GLY A 60 5.97 -11.31 -6.26
C GLY A 60 4.49 -11.53 -6.00
N LEU A 61 4.10 -12.74 -5.57
CA LEU A 61 2.73 -13.07 -5.19
C LEU A 61 2.23 -12.18 -4.04
N LEU A 62 3.03 -12.04 -2.96
CA LEU A 62 2.67 -11.21 -1.83
C LEU A 62 2.48 -9.75 -2.23
N VAL A 63 3.31 -9.20 -3.11
CA VAL A 63 3.16 -7.84 -3.64
C VAL A 63 1.79 -7.68 -4.30
N ILE A 64 1.41 -8.58 -5.21
CA ILE A 64 0.10 -8.51 -5.89
C ILE A 64 -1.06 -8.57 -4.89
N LEU A 65 -1.00 -9.51 -3.93
CA LEU A 65 -2.06 -9.69 -2.95
C LEU A 65 -2.19 -8.48 -2.01
N ILE A 66 -1.06 -7.94 -1.54
CA ILE A 66 -1.06 -6.76 -0.67
C ILE A 66 -1.64 -5.56 -1.42
N GLU A 67 -1.17 -5.27 -2.63
CA GLU A 67 -1.63 -4.11 -3.40
C GLU A 67 -3.11 -4.17 -3.77
N PHE A 68 -3.68 -5.38 -3.89
CA PHE A 68 -5.10 -5.53 -4.21
C PHE A 68 -5.99 -5.56 -2.97
N PHE A 69 -5.66 -6.38 -1.96
CA PHE A 69 -6.55 -6.62 -0.82
C PHE A 69 -6.36 -5.63 0.33
N ALA A 70 -5.12 -5.17 0.59
CA ALA A 70 -4.86 -4.20 1.66
C ALA A 70 -5.63 -2.88 1.48
N PRO A 71 -5.73 -2.25 0.29
CA PRO A 71 -6.49 -1.01 0.15
C PRO A 71 -8.00 -1.22 0.40
N ILE A 72 -8.56 -2.36 0.02
CA ILE A 72 -9.98 -2.70 0.31
C ILE A 72 -10.19 -2.76 1.82
N ALA A 73 -9.33 -3.49 2.53
CA ALA A 73 -9.39 -3.58 3.99
C ALA A 73 -9.16 -2.22 4.69
N LEU A 74 -8.29 -1.36 4.15
CA LEU A 74 -8.10 0.01 4.64
C LEU A 74 -9.36 0.89 4.49
N VAL A 75 -10.09 0.79 3.37
CA VAL A 75 -11.37 1.51 3.18
C VAL A 75 -12.43 1.03 4.17
N LEU A 76 -12.42 -0.25 4.54
CA LEU A 76 -13.27 -0.76 5.62
C LEU A 76 -12.74 -0.41 7.03
N GLY A 77 -11.48 -0.01 7.11
CA GLY A 77 -10.81 0.31 8.37
C GLY A 77 -10.63 -0.94 9.23
N VAL A 78 -10.18 -2.03 8.62
CA VAL A 78 -9.88 -3.31 9.27
C VAL A 78 -8.36 -3.51 9.31
N GLY A 79 -7.80 -3.72 10.50
CA GLY A 79 -6.37 -3.96 10.71
C GLY A 79 -5.49 -2.79 10.27
N SER A 80 -5.99 -1.55 10.36
CA SER A 80 -5.42 -0.40 9.63
C SER A 80 -3.95 -0.13 9.99
N LYS A 81 -3.56 -0.28 11.27
CA LYS A 81 -2.16 -0.06 11.70
C LYS A 81 -1.22 -1.12 11.13
N ILE A 82 -1.65 -2.38 11.12
CA ILE A 82 -0.85 -3.49 10.59
C ILE A 82 -0.72 -3.34 9.08
N LEU A 83 -1.83 -3.08 8.38
CA LEU A 83 -1.81 -2.88 6.93
C LEU A 83 -0.98 -1.67 6.53
N ALA A 84 -1.04 -0.58 7.30
CA ALA A 84 -0.19 0.59 7.07
C ALA A 84 1.31 0.25 7.19
N ALA A 85 1.71 -0.55 8.17
CA ALA A 85 3.09 -1.03 8.29
C ALA A 85 3.50 -1.90 7.08
N VAL A 86 2.63 -2.83 6.67
CA VAL A 86 2.87 -3.70 5.51
C VAL A 86 3.00 -2.88 4.22
N ILE A 87 2.13 -1.89 4.02
CA ILE A 87 2.17 -0.99 2.85
C ILE A 87 3.43 -0.13 2.86
N ALA A 88 3.87 0.38 4.02
CA ALA A 88 5.13 1.10 4.12
C ALA A 88 6.32 0.23 3.70
N ILE A 89 6.38 -1.02 4.16
CA ILE A 89 7.41 -2.00 3.76
C ILE A 89 7.32 -2.29 2.25
N LEU A 90 6.12 -2.43 1.70
CA LEU A 90 5.90 -2.64 0.27
C LEU A 90 6.48 -1.49 -0.56
N PHE A 91 6.20 -0.23 -0.19
CA PHE A 91 6.74 0.93 -0.91
C PHE A 91 8.26 1.05 -0.76
N VAL A 92 8.83 0.70 0.39
CA VAL A 92 10.29 0.61 0.56
C VAL A 92 10.87 -0.46 -0.38
N GLY A 93 10.23 -1.63 -0.48
CA GLY A 93 10.66 -2.68 -1.39
C GLY A 93 10.64 -2.24 -2.86
N ILE A 94 9.53 -1.62 -3.30
CA ILE A 94 9.39 -1.10 -4.67
C ILE A 94 10.47 -0.04 -4.95
N MET A 95 10.67 0.88 -4.01
CA MET A 95 11.70 1.91 -4.11
C MET A 95 13.11 1.33 -4.30
N LEU A 96 13.50 0.39 -3.44
CA LEU A 96 14.85 -0.20 -3.46
C LEU A 96 15.09 -1.08 -4.69
N THR A 97 14.06 -1.79 -5.16
CA THR A 97 14.20 -2.74 -6.28
C THR A 97 14.06 -2.11 -7.65
N SER A 98 13.29 -1.02 -7.76
CA SER A 98 12.85 -0.52 -9.06
C SER A 98 13.07 0.98 -9.28
N HIS A 99 13.31 1.80 -8.24
CA HIS A 99 13.33 3.27 -8.40
C HIS A 99 14.56 4.00 -7.86
N LEU A 100 15.40 3.34 -7.06
CA LEU A 100 16.52 3.97 -6.37
C LEU A 100 17.52 4.68 -7.31
N ASN A 101 17.64 4.22 -8.56
CA ASN A 101 18.60 4.74 -9.53
C ASN A 101 18.04 5.88 -10.41
N PHE A 102 16.77 6.26 -10.26
CA PHE A 102 16.13 7.28 -11.11
C PHE A 102 16.06 8.68 -10.47
N GLY A 103 16.86 8.91 -9.42
CA GLY A 103 16.93 10.22 -8.76
C GLY A 103 15.67 10.56 -7.96
N PHE A 104 15.58 11.80 -7.48
CA PHE A 104 14.51 12.20 -6.56
C PHE A 104 13.18 12.46 -7.26
N PHE A 105 13.18 13.20 -8.37
CA PHE A 105 11.96 13.73 -8.98
C PHE A 105 11.20 12.71 -9.82
N MET A 106 9.87 12.71 -9.72
CA MET A 106 9.03 11.89 -10.60
C MET A 106 9.19 12.28 -12.07
N ASN A 107 8.95 11.32 -12.96
CA ASN A 107 9.11 11.47 -14.40
C ASN A 107 7.84 11.98 -15.08
N TRP A 108 7.24 13.06 -14.54
CA TRP A 108 5.94 13.59 -15.03
C TRP A 108 5.92 13.92 -16.52
N MET A 109 7.07 14.32 -17.09
CA MET A 109 7.21 14.71 -18.49
C MET A 109 7.79 13.61 -19.38
N GLY A 110 8.10 12.43 -18.84
CA GLY A 110 8.68 11.32 -19.61
C GLY A 110 10.15 11.49 -20.04
N ASN A 111 10.86 12.46 -19.47
CA ASN A 111 12.25 12.78 -19.83
C ASN A 111 13.30 11.93 -19.08
N GLN A 112 12.87 11.07 -18.16
CA GLN A 112 13.73 10.16 -17.39
C GLN A 112 13.49 8.71 -17.80
N ALA A 113 14.45 7.83 -17.49
CA ALA A 113 14.34 6.39 -17.79
C ALA A 113 13.33 5.65 -16.88
N GLY A 114 12.95 6.24 -15.75
CA GLY A 114 11.98 5.70 -14.81
C GLY A 114 11.52 6.75 -13.81
N GLU A 115 10.59 6.38 -12.94
CA GLU A 115 10.05 7.28 -11.92
C GLU A 115 11.03 7.47 -10.76
N GLY A 116 11.18 8.70 -10.27
CA GLY A 116 11.97 9.02 -9.08
C GLY A 116 11.32 8.60 -7.76
N LEU A 117 11.84 9.14 -6.65
CA LEU A 117 11.54 8.70 -5.29
C LEU A 117 10.39 9.44 -4.58
N GLU A 118 10.01 10.64 -5.03
CA GLU A 118 9.04 11.52 -4.35
C GLU A 118 7.75 10.82 -3.93
N TYR A 119 7.09 10.12 -4.86
CA TYR A 119 5.82 9.45 -4.60
C TYR A 119 5.94 8.35 -3.54
N PHE A 120 7.01 7.55 -3.59
CA PHE A 120 7.25 6.47 -2.64
C PHE A 120 7.46 7.01 -1.22
N LEU A 121 8.22 8.10 -1.09
CA LEU A 121 8.46 8.76 0.20
C LEU A 121 7.16 9.32 0.80
N LEU A 122 6.30 9.94 -0.02
CA LEU A 122 4.99 10.40 0.42
C LEU A 122 4.09 9.24 0.87
N ALA A 123 4.06 8.14 0.12
CA ALA A 123 3.26 6.98 0.46
C ALA A 123 3.74 6.29 1.75
N ILE A 124 5.06 6.19 1.95
CA ILE A 124 5.68 5.70 3.20
C ILE A 124 5.30 6.62 4.35
N GLY A 125 5.46 7.94 4.20
CA GLY A 125 5.12 8.91 5.24
C GLY A 125 3.64 8.87 5.64
N ALA A 126 2.73 8.82 4.67
CA ALA A 126 1.29 8.67 4.92
C ALA A 126 0.96 7.35 5.63
N SER A 127 1.61 6.26 5.25
CA SER A 127 1.44 4.96 5.88
C SER A 127 1.94 4.95 7.33
N LEU A 128 3.10 5.55 7.60
CA LEU A 128 3.61 5.71 8.97
C LEU A 128 2.69 6.59 9.82
N ALA A 129 2.17 7.68 9.25
CA ALA A 129 1.20 8.53 9.94
C ALA A 129 -0.08 7.75 10.30
N LEU A 130 -0.60 6.93 9.38
CA LEU A 130 -1.76 6.08 9.64
C LEU A 130 -1.46 5.01 10.70
N MET A 131 -0.29 4.39 10.64
CA MET A 131 0.16 3.40 11.63
C MET A 131 0.21 3.98 13.04
N LEU A 132 0.67 5.22 13.20
CA LEU A 132 0.74 5.91 14.49
C LEU A 132 -0.62 6.44 14.95
N ASN A 133 -1.45 6.95 14.04
CA ASN A 133 -2.76 7.53 14.34
C ASN A 133 -3.82 6.45 14.65
N GLY A 134 -3.80 5.36 13.89
CA GLY A 134 -4.87 4.37 13.85
C GLY A 134 -5.98 4.72 12.87
N SER A 135 -7.05 3.92 12.89
CA SER A 135 -8.01 3.77 11.80
C SER A 135 -8.96 4.96 11.58
N GLY A 136 -9.07 5.90 12.52
CA GLY A 136 -9.93 7.06 12.42
C GLY A 136 -11.43 6.74 12.57
N LYS A 137 -12.26 7.71 12.14
CA LYS A 137 -13.72 7.58 12.07
C LYS A 137 -14.18 6.45 11.13
N PHE A 138 -15.32 5.84 11.47
CA PHE A 138 -16.04 4.81 10.68
C PHE A 138 -15.26 3.52 10.40
N ALA A 139 -14.15 3.28 11.11
CA ALA A 139 -13.40 2.04 10.97
C ALA A 139 -14.06 0.89 11.73
N ILE A 140 -14.09 -0.30 11.13
CA ILE A 140 -14.52 -1.54 11.79
C ILE A 140 -13.61 -1.87 12.98
N ASP A 141 -12.33 -1.49 12.95
CA ASP A 141 -11.41 -1.62 14.09
C ASP A 141 -11.97 -1.03 15.39
N ASN A 142 -12.74 0.07 15.30
CA ASN A 142 -13.37 0.67 16.48
C ASN A 142 -14.45 -0.24 17.09
N MET A 143 -15.16 -1.03 16.26
CA MET A 143 -16.14 -2.01 16.72
C MET A 143 -15.46 -3.20 17.38
N ILE A 144 -14.34 -3.66 16.83
CA ILE A 144 -13.52 -4.74 17.41
C ILE A 144 -13.03 -4.33 18.79
N VAL A 145 -12.47 -3.12 18.93
CA VAL A 145 -12.02 -2.60 20.23
C VAL A 145 -13.17 -2.47 21.23
N ALA A 146 -14.36 -2.04 20.80
CA ALA A 146 -15.52 -1.96 21.67
C ALA A 146 -15.99 -3.33 22.18
N ALA A 147 -15.87 -4.39 21.37
CA ALA A 147 -16.25 -5.75 21.74
C ALA A 147 -15.22 -6.47 22.62
N LEU A 148 -13.96 -5.99 22.66
CA LEU A 148 -12.90 -6.54 23.50
C LEU A 148 -12.90 -5.98 24.93
N LYS A 149 -13.70 -4.94 25.19
CA LYS A 149 -13.91 -4.33 26.51
C LYS A 149 -15.12 -4.95 27.20
#